data_AF-A0A0K2TMT8-F1
#
_entry.id   AF-A0A0K2TMT8-F1
#
_cell.length_a   1.000
_cell.length_b   1.000
_cell.length_c   1.000
_cell.angle_alpha   90.00
_cell.angle_beta   90.00
_cell.angle_gamma   90.00
#
_symmetry.space_group_name_H-M   'P 1'
#
loop_
_entity.id
_entity.type
_entity.pdbx_description
1 polymer ?
#
loop_
_entity_poly.entity_id
_entity_poly.type
_entity_poly.pdbx_seq_one_letter_code
_entity_poly.pdbx_strand_id
1 'polypeptide(L)'
;MFRRWKESKGKDKEYENIIRKQVQASRAEAEKDGVVVPTTMEEYCLKPKPRPSNPDNVDIDDLYDDEDCYIDDDDEYEDYDEDGSDEEDEAGSDDSGNAES
;
A
#
# COMPACT_ATOMS: atom_id res chain seq x y z
N MET A 1 -18.92 11.55 -8.54
CA MET A 1 -18.91 10.52 -9.62
C MET A 1 -19.17 9.11 -9.10
N PHE A 2 -18.31 8.53 -8.25
CA PHE A 2 -18.51 7.16 -7.71
C PHE A 2 -19.87 6.96 -7.03
N ARG A 3 -20.26 7.91 -6.17
CA ARG A 3 -21.55 7.87 -5.46
C ARG A 3 -22.75 7.83 -6.42
N ARG A 4 -22.70 8.64 -7.51
CA ARG A 4 -23.70 8.64 -8.58
C ARG A 4 -23.72 7.33 -9.38
N TRP A 5 -22.56 6.75 -9.69
CA TRP A 5 -22.48 5.42 -10.33
C TRP A 5 -23.08 4.32 -9.44
N LYS A 6 -22.78 4.34 -8.13
CA LYS A 6 -23.29 3.40 -7.14
C LYS A 6 -24.81 3.52 -6.95
N GLU A 7 -25.31 4.73 -6.73
CA GLU A 7 -26.74 5.02 -6.53
C GLU A 7 -27.55 4.78 -7.80
N SER A 8 -26.98 5.02 -8.98
CA SER A 8 -27.61 4.75 -10.27
C SER A 8 -27.56 3.28 -10.72
N LYS A 9 -27.00 2.38 -9.88
CA LYS A 9 -26.79 0.94 -10.19
C LYS A 9 -26.11 0.72 -11.55
N GLY A 10 -25.12 1.54 -11.87
CA GLY A 10 -24.35 1.45 -13.12
C GLY A 10 -25.02 2.10 -14.34
N LYS A 11 -26.11 2.85 -14.19
CA LYS A 11 -26.65 3.66 -15.31
C LYS A 11 -25.72 4.81 -15.68
N ASP A 12 -25.10 5.46 -14.70
CA ASP A 12 -24.12 6.52 -14.91
C ASP A 12 -22.73 5.91 -15.16
N LYS A 13 -22.32 5.78 -16.44
CA LYS A 13 -21.08 5.11 -16.85
C LYS A 13 -19.82 5.97 -16.72
N GLU A 14 -19.92 7.19 -16.22
CA GLU A 14 -18.80 8.13 -16.15
C GLU A 14 -17.63 7.54 -15.32
N TYR A 15 -17.94 7.00 -14.14
CA TYR A 15 -16.94 6.38 -13.27
C TYR A 15 -16.27 5.17 -13.92
N GLU A 16 -17.06 4.24 -14.47
CA GLU A 16 -16.54 3.03 -15.13
C GLU A 16 -15.62 3.36 -16.33
N ASN A 17 -15.99 4.37 -17.12
CA ASN A 17 -15.20 4.79 -18.27
C ASN A 17 -13.82 5.36 -17.87
N ILE A 18 -13.74 6.07 -16.74
CA ILE A 18 -12.47 6.59 -16.22
C ILE A 18 -11.58 5.42 -15.78
N ILE A 19 -12.13 4.48 -15.00
CA ILE A 19 -11.37 3.32 -14.53
C ILE A 19 -10.88 2.46 -15.69
N ARG A 20 -11.70 2.19 -16.71
CA ARG A 20 -11.27 1.44 -17.90
C ARG A 20 -10.10 2.11 -18.63
N LYS A 21 -10.13 3.44 -18.78
CA LYS A 21 -9.03 4.18 -19.42
C LYS A 21 -7.74 4.07 -18.61
N GLN A 22 -7.83 4.20 -17.28
CA GLN A 22 -6.67 4.07 -16.40
C GLN A 22 -6.07 2.66 -16.44
N VAL A 23 -6.90 1.62 -16.39
CA VAL A 23 -6.45 0.22 -16.50
C VAL A 23 -5.81 -0.08 -17.86
N GLN A 24 -6.33 0.48 -18.95
CA GLN A 24 -5.73 0.32 -20.27
C GLN A 24 -4.37 1.01 -20.37
N ALA A 25 -4.22 2.19 -19.78
CA ALA A 25 -2.94 2.90 -19.73
C ALA A 25 -1.90 2.12 -18.90
N SER A 26 -2.27 1.67 -17.70
CA SER A 26 -1.35 0.93 -16.83
C SER A 26 -0.91 -0.41 -17.42
N ARG A 27 -1.75 -1.06 -18.23
CA ARG A 27 -1.39 -2.29 -18.93
C ARG A 27 -0.28 -2.07 -19.96
N ALA A 28 -0.27 -0.93 -20.65
CA ALA A 28 0.79 -0.57 -21.58
C ALA A 28 2.11 -0.27 -20.85
N GLU A 29 2.03 0.37 -19.68
CA GLU A 29 3.19 0.62 -18.82
C GLU A 29 3.78 -0.68 -18.29
N ALA A 30 2.95 -1.61 -17.82
CA ALA A 30 3.40 -2.92 -17.35
C ALA A 30 4.15 -3.72 -18.44
N GLU A 31 3.69 -3.68 -19.69
CA GLU A 31 4.38 -4.34 -20.82
C GLU A 31 5.75 -3.71 -21.08
N LYS A 32 5.86 -2.39 -21.00
CA LYS A 32 7.13 -1.66 -21.14
C LYS A 32 8.13 -2.05 -20.05
N ASP A 33 7.65 -2.24 -18.83
CA ASP A 33 8.47 -2.60 -17.67
C ASP A 33 8.75 -4.12 -17.60
N GLY A 34 8.19 -4.92 -18.51
CA GLY A 34 8.32 -6.37 -18.50
C GLY A 34 7.56 -7.06 -17.37
N VAL A 35 6.59 -6.37 -16.76
CA VAL A 35 5.79 -6.86 -15.64
C VAL A 35 4.55 -7.59 -16.17
N VAL A 36 4.37 -8.85 -15.77
CA VAL A 36 3.18 -9.64 -16.11
C VAL A 36 2.10 -9.43 -15.04
N VAL A 37 1.01 -8.76 -15.41
CA VAL A 37 -0.13 -8.52 -14.52
C VAL A 37 -0.97 -9.80 -14.35
N PRO A 38 -1.12 -10.33 -13.12
CA PRO A 38 -1.98 -11.48 -12.86
C PRO A 38 -3.43 -11.19 -13.23
N THR A 39 -4.06 -12.11 -13.96
CA THR A 39 -5.49 -11.99 -14.33
C THR A 39 -6.38 -12.98 -13.59
N THR A 40 -5.77 -13.99 -13.00
CA THR A 40 -6.44 -15.01 -12.19
C THR A 40 -6.06 -14.88 -10.72
N MET A 41 -6.94 -15.36 -9.83
CA MET A 41 -6.67 -15.40 -8.38
C MET A 41 -5.44 -16.26 -8.05
N GLU A 42 -5.23 -17.33 -8.80
CA GLU A 42 -4.11 -18.25 -8.58
C GLU A 42 -2.77 -17.57 -8.92
N GLU A 43 -2.70 -16.82 -10.02
CA GLU A 43 -1.53 -16.02 -10.38
C GLU A 43 -1.31 -14.86 -9.42
N TYR A 44 -2.39 -14.24 -8.91
CA TYR A 44 -2.28 -13.13 -7.97
C TYR A 44 -1.78 -13.60 -6.58
N CYS A 45 -2.20 -14.80 -6.15
CA CYS A 45 -1.85 -15.36 -4.85
C CYS A 45 -0.64 -16.31 -4.88
N LEU A 46 0.33 -16.09 -5.78
CA LEU A 46 1.55 -16.90 -5.84
C LEU A 46 2.27 -16.86 -4.48
N LYS A 47 2.28 -18.01 -3.81
CA LYS A 47 3.16 -18.23 -2.65
C LYS A 47 4.60 -18.15 -3.16
N PRO A 48 5.48 -17.34 -2.55
CA PRO A 48 6.86 -17.24 -3.00
C PRO A 48 7.46 -18.64 -3.02
N LYS A 49 7.86 -19.10 -4.22
CA LYS A 49 8.67 -20.30 -4.36
C LYS A 49 9.97 -20.02 -3.60
N PRO A 50 10.38 -20.84 -2.62
CA PRO A 50 11.68 -20.67 -2.00
C PRO A 50 12.72 -20.67 -3.12
N ARG A 51 13.59 -19.63 -3.14
CA ARG A 51 14.70 -19.56 -4.07
C ARG A 51 15.43 -20.91 -4.03
N PRO A 52 15.78 -21.53 -5.17
CA PRO A 52 16.62 -22.72 -5.13
C PRO A 52 17.88 -22.33 -4.36
N SER A 53 18.11 -23.01 -3.23
CA SER A 53 19.33 -22.83 -2.45
C SER A 53 20.48 -23.21 -3.36
N ASN A 54 21.19 -22.23 -3.92
CA ASN A 54 22.51 -22.47 -4.43
C ASN A 54 23.38 -22.67 -3.19
N PRO A 55 24.01 -23.84 -2.97
CA PRO A 55 24.94 -24.03 -1.88
C PRO A 55 26.30 -23.45 -2.30
N ASP A 56 26.33 -22.19 -2.71
CA ASP A 56 27.58 -21.45 -2.64
C ASP A 56 27.74 -21.14 -1.15
N ASN A 57 28.48 -22.03 -0.48
CA ASN A 57 28.92 -21.88 0.89
C ASN A 57 29.80 -20.62 0.93
N VAL A 58 29.17 -19.44 0.98
CA VAL A 58 29.81 -18.25 1.50
C VAL A 58 29.91 -18.50 3.00
N ASP A 59 31.10 -18.88 3.45
CA ASP A 59 31.40 -19.04 4.85
C ASP A 59 31.15 -17.68 5.50
N ILE A 60 30.13 -17.59 6.35
CA ILE A 60 29.72 -16.31 6.96
C ILE A 60 30.85 -15.75 7.82
N ASP A 61 31.75 -16.62 8.30
CA ASP A 61 32.96 -16.25 9.03
C ASP A 61 33.97 -15.43 8.19
N ASP A 62 34.01 -15.55 6.86
CA ASP A 62 34.94 -14.80 5.99
C ASP A 62 34.48 -13.34 5.71
N LEU A 63 33.25 -12.97 6.07
CA LEU A 63 32.71 -11.61 5.86
C LEU A 63 32.97 -10.68 7.07
N TYR A 64 33.35 -11.22 8.22
CA TYR A 64 33.53 -10.49 9.47
C TYR A 64 35.01 -10.20 9.83
N ASP A 65 35.97 -10.52 8.95
CA ASP A 65 37.41 -10.27 9.15
C ASP A 65 37.91 -8.98 8.45
N ASP A 66 37.00 -8.12 7.96
CA ASP A 66 37.34 -6.79 7.44
C ASP A 66 36.99 -5.73 8.50
N GLU A 67 37.92 -5.53 9.43
CA GLU A 67 37.91 -4.61 10.58
C GLU A 67 37.89 -3.11 10.18
N ASP A 68 37.42 -2.77 8.98
CA ASP A 68 37.51 -1.42 8.38
C ASP A 68 36.15 -0.76 8.07
N CYS A 69 35.03 -1.26 8.61
CA CYS A 69 33.77 -0.51 8.64
C CYS A 69 33.71 0.43 9.86
N TYR A 70 34.60 1.43 9.89
CA TYR A 70 34.35 2.66 10.64
C TYR A 70 33.11 3.34 10.05
N ILE A 71 31.94 2.96 10.56
CA ILE A 71 30.71 3.74 10.42
C ILE A 71 30.99 5.06 11.14
N ASP A 72 31.17 6.11 10.34
CA ASP A 72 31.10 7.49 10.80
C ASP A 72 29.66 7.70 11.31
N ASP A 73 29.54 7.73 12.63
CA ASP A 73 28.31 7.82 13.41
C ASP A 73 27.71 9.24 13.31
N ASP A 74 27.29 9.63 12.10
CA ASP A 74 26.62 10.92 11.84
C ASP A 74 25.42 10.74 10.90
N ASP A 75 24.53 9.80 11.24
CA ASP A 75 23.15 9.82 10.77
C ASP A 75 22.23 9.86 11.99
N GLU A 76 22.06 11.07 12.52
CA GLU A 76 21.06 11.47 13.52
C GLU A 76 19.66 11.04 13.05
N TYR A 77 19.21 9.87 13.52
CA TYR A 77 17.84 9.39 13.29
C TYR A 77 16.86 10.35 13.97
N GLU A 78 16.11 11.11 13.17
CA GLU A 78 14.92 11.82 13.61
C GLU A 78 13.88 10.81 14.12
N ASP A 79 13.70 10.80 15.44
CA ASP A 79 12.64 10.11 16.18
C ASP A 79 11.28 10.74 15.84
N TYR A 80 10.57 10.17 14.87
CA TYR A 80 9.15 10.46 14.67
C TYR A 80 8.36 9.69 15.74
N ASP A 81 8.31 10.30 16.93
CA ASP A 81 7.53 9.82 18.07
C ASP A 81 6.04 9.67 17.68
N GLU A 82 5.54 8.50 18.01
CA GLU A 82 4.22 7.97 17.68
C GLU A 82 3.14 8.63 18.56
N ASP A 83 2.54 9.72 18.08
CA ASP A 83 1.28 10.24 18.59
C ASP A 83 0.11 9.33 18.17
N GLY A 84 0.01 8.20 18.86
CA GLY A 84 -1.22 7.45 19.02
C GLY A 84 -1.90 7.85 20.33
N SER A 85 -2.48 9.05 20.40
CA SER A 85 -3.40 9.44 21.46
C SER A 85 -4.84 9.49 20.95
N ASP A 86 -5.58 8.42 21.27
CA ASP A 86 -7.02 8.27 21.12
C ASP A 86 -7.72 9.25 22.09
N GLU A 87 -8.12 10.43 21.61
CA GLU A 87 -8.97 11.36 22.36
C GLU A 87 -10.43 10.92 22.26
N GLU A 88 -10.82 10.10 23.24
CA GLU A 88 -12.20 9.76 23.58
C GLU A 88 -12.91 10.95 24.27
N ASP A 89 -13.46 11.85 23.47
CA ASP A 89 -14.30 12.96 23.95
C ASP A 89 -15.77 12.55 24.12
N GLU A 90 -16.10 12.13 25.34
CA GLU A 90 -17.47 12.02 25.87
C GLU A 90 -18.07 13.41 26.19
N ALA A 91 -19.28 13.64 25.63
CA ALA A 91 -20.40 14.45 26.13
C ALA A 91 -20.31 16.00 26.22
N GLY A 92 -21.25 16.67 25.51
CA GLY A 92 -21.56 18.09 25.70
C GLY A 92 -22.80 18.61 24.93
N SER A 93 -23.99 18.27 25.42
CA SER A 93 -25.30 18.96 25.27
C SER A 93 -25.38 20.27 24.43
N ASP A 94 -26.22 20.28 23.38
CA ASP A 94 -27.03 21.47 23.00
C ASP A 94 -28.49 21.06 22.79
N ASP A 95 -29.29 21.39 23.80
CA ASP A 95 -30.74 21.48 23.81
C ASP A 95 -31.16 22.74 23.04
N SER A 96 -31.74 22.58 21.85
CA SER A 96 -32.48 23.64 21.17
C SER A 96 -33.67 23.04 20.42
N GLY A 97 -34.83 23.09 21.07
CA GLY A 97 -36.07 22.45 20.64
C GLY A 97 -36.71 23.02 19.38
N ASN A 98 -37.50 22.17 18.71
CA ASN A 98 -38.66 22.59 17.93
C ASN A 98 -39.68 21.44 17.91
N ALA A 99 -40.57 21.42 18.90
CA ALA A 99 -41.84 20.71 18.82
C ALA A 99 -42.86 21.67 18.20
N GLU A 100 -43.13 21.47 16.92
CA GLU A 100 -44.21 22.13 16.19
C GLU A 100 -45.58 21.72 16.74
N SER A 101 -46.46 22.73 16.86
CA SER A 101 -47.82 22.68 17.40
C SER A 101 -48.84 22.06 16.46
#